data_AF-A0A0G4LNU1-F1
#
_entry.id   AF-A0A0G4LNU1-F1
#
_cell.length_a   1.000
_cell.length_b   1.000
_cell.length_c   1.000
_cell.angle_alpha   90.00
_cell.angle_beta   90.00
_cell.angle_gamma   90.00
#
_symmetry.space_group_name_H-M   'P 1'
#
loop_
_entity.id
_entity.type
_entity.pdbx_description
1 polymer ?
#
loop_
_entity_poly.entity_id
_entity_poly.type
_entity_poly.pdbx_seq_one_letter_code
_entity_poly.pdbx_strand_id
1 'polypeptide(L)'
;VPLVLQFLIGLTITGSFGVMNTLIVDLNPKAPATATAANNLVRCLMGAAGTASIEYMIMGMGRGWSFTFLALLCAVLSPALWVIVRYGPEWRREKEARVTAAK
;
A
#
# COMPACT_ATOMS: atom_id res chain seq x y z
N VAL A 1 -1.72 -23.88 11.53
CA VAL A 1 -1.01 -22.58 11.72
C VAL A 1 -0.88 -21.77 10.42
N PRO A 2 -0.26 -22.27 9.32
CA PRO A 2 -0.07 -21.47 8.11
C PRO A 2 -1.37 -21.00 7.44
N LEU A 3 -2.42 -21.83 7.44
CA LEU A 3 -3.75 -21.47 6.92
C LEU A 3 -4.41 -20.30 7.67
N VAL A 4 -4.28 -20.27 9.01
CA VAL A 4 -4.85 -19.19 9.84
C VAL A 4 -4.09 -17.89 9.61
N LEU A 5 -2.77 -17.95 9.51
CA LEU A 5 -1.94 -16.78 9.20
C LEU A 5 -2.24 -16.25 7.79
N GLN A 6 -2.36 -17.13 6.79
CA GLN A 6 -2.77 -16.73 5.44
C GLN A 6 -4.17 -16.12 5.40
N PHE A 7 -5.12 -16.64 6.19
CA PHE A 7 -6.45 -16.07 6.30
C PHE A 7 -6.41 -14.63 6.83
N LEU A 8 -5.67 -14.37 7.91
CA LEU A 8 -5.52 -13.03 8.48
C LEU A 8 -4.82 -12.06 7.52
N ILE A 9 -3.77 -12.52 6.86
CA ILE A 9 -3.04 -11.73 5.84
C ILE A 9 -3.97 -11.42 4.67
N GLY A 10 -4.71 -12.41 4.15
CA GLY A 10 -5.64 -12.23 3.05
C GLY A 10 -6.77 -11.25 3.39
N LEU A 11 -7.35 -11.36 4.58
CA LEU A 11 -8.42 -10.49 5.06
C LEU A 11 -7.95 -9.03 5.15
N THR A 12 -6.80 -8.80 5.80
CA THR A 12 -6.25 -7.45 6.01
C THR A 12 -5.79 -6.79 4.72
N ILE A 13 -5.12 -7.54 3.83
CA ILE A 13 -4.67 -7.03 2.53
C ILE A 13 -5.87 -6.69 1.64
N THR A 14 -6.84 -7.61 1.52
CA THR A 14 -7.99 -7.41 0.62
C THR A 14 -8.86 -6.24 1.07
N GLY A 15 -9.14 -6.14 2.37
CA GLY A 15 -9.89 -5.01 2.93
C GLY A 15 -9.19 -3.67 2.69
N SER A 16 -7.89 -3.59 2.98
CA SER A 16 -7.09 -2.37 2.76
C SER A 16 -7.03 -1.98 1.29
N PHE A 17 -6.86 -2.96 0.40
CA PHE A 17 -6.79 -2.72 -1.04
C PHE A 17 -8.13 -2.23 -1.61
N GLY A 18 -9.25 -2.74 -1.11
CA GLY A 18 -10.59 -2.26 -1.46
C GLY A 18 -10.77 -0.79 -1.09
N VAL A 19 -10.48 -0.42 0.16
CA VAL A 19 -10.59 0.97 0.64
C VAL A 19 -9.69 1.92 -0.15
N MET A 20 -8.46 1.51 -0.45
CA MET A 20 -7.53 2.32 -1.25
C MET A 20 -8.06 2.55 -2.68
N ASN A 21 -8.61 1.52 -3.33
CA ASN A 21 -9.14 1.65 -4.69
C ASN A 21 -10.34 2.60 -4.72
N THR A 22 -11.27 2.46 -3.77
CA THR A 22 -12.41 3.39 -3.61
C THR A 22 -11.91 4.82 -3.40
N LEU A 23 -10.93 5.02 -2.51
CA LEU A 23 -10.37 6.34 -2.23
C LEU A 23 -9.71 6.98 -3.47
N ILE A 24 -9.01 6.20 -4.28
CA ILE A 24 -8.35 6.69 -5.50
C ILE A 24 -9.39 7.22 -6.49
N VAL A 25 -10.53 6.53 -6.61
CA VAL A 25 -11.66 6.95 -7.45
C VAL A 25 -12.32 8.20 -6.87
N ASP A 26 -12.57 8.24 -5.57
CA ASP A 26 -13.19 9.38 -4.88
C ASP A 26 -12.33 10.66 -4.97
N LEU A 27 -11.00 10.53 -4.90
CA LEU A 27 -10.07 11.66 -5.01
C LEU A 27 -9.89 12.18 -6.45
N ASN A 28 -10.19 11.36 -7.46
CA ASN A 28 -9.98 11.67 -8.87
C ASN A 28 -11.27 11.56 -9.71
N PRO A 29 -12.32 12.34 -9.40
CA PRO A 29 -13.60 12.25 -10.09
C PRO A 29 -13.53 12.61 -11.60
N LYS A 30 -12.50 13.34 -12.03
CA LYS A 30 -12.29 13.73 -13.44
C LYS A 30 -11.64 12.63 -14.29
N ALA A 31 -10.90 11.70 -13.69
CA ALA A 31 -10.16 10.66 -14.42
C ALA A 31 -9.91 9.41 -13.55
N PRO A 32 -10.98 8.71 -13.09
CA PRO A 32 -10.85 7.59 -12.16
C PRO A 32 -10.14 6.39 -12.81
N ALA A 33 -10.37 6.14 -14.11
CA ALA A 33 -9.74 5.04 -14.84
C ALA A 33 -8.21 5.19 -14.91
N THR A 34 -7.72 6.40 -15.18
CA THR A 34 -6.28 6.70 -15.24
C THR A 34 -5.61 6.55 -13.87
N ALA A 35 -6.28 6.99 -12.80
CA ALA A 35 -5.77 6.86 -11.44
C ALA A 35 -5.67 5.40 -11.00
N THR A 36 -6.68 4.58 -11.31
CA THR A 36 -6.65 3.13 -11.05
C THR A 36 -5.60 2.41 -11.89
N ALA A 37 -5.43 2.79 -13.16
CA ALA A 37 -4.39 2.23 -14.02
C ALA A 37 -2.97 2.53 -13.49
N ALA A 38 -2.72 3.77 -13.06
CA ALA A 38 -1.46 4.16 -12.46
C ALA A 38 -1.18 3.39 -11.15
N ASN A 39 -2.20 3.21 -10.30
CA ASN A 39 -2.08 2.43 -9.07
C ASN A 39 -1.70 0.96 -9.36
N ASN A 40 -2.35 0.34 -10.34
CA ASN A 40 -2.02 -1.02 -10.75
C ASN A 40 -0.61 -1.12 -11.33
N LEU A 41 -0.17 -0.13 -12.12
CA LEU A 41 1.19 -0.07 -12.65
C LEU A 41 2.24 -0.03 -11.53
N VAL A 42 2.09 0.88 -10.56
CA VAL A 42 3.02 0.99 -9.41
C VAL A 42 3.06 -0.30 -8.62
N ARG A 43 1.89 -0.91 -8.36
CA ARG A 43 1.79 -2.20 -7.65
C ARG A 43 2.55 -3.30 -8.37
N CYS A 44 2.36 -3.43 -9.69
CA CYS A 44 3.02 -4.46 -10.49
C CYS A 44 4.53 -4.25 -10.54
N LEU A 45 5.00 -3.02 -10.74
CA LEU A 45 6.42 -2.69 -10.75
C LEU A 45 7.10 -2.97 -9.40
N MET A 46 6.43 -2.62 -8.30
CA MET A 46 6.92 -2.92 -6.95
C MET A 46 6.98 -4.44 -6.69
N GLY A 47 5.97 -5.19 -7.14
CA GLY A 47 5.96 -6.65 -7.05
C GLY A 47 7.07 -7.30 -7.89
N ALA A 48 7.32 -6.77 -9.10
CA ALA A 48 8.41 -7.22 -9.97
C ALA A 48 9.78 -6.94 -9.33
N ALA A 49 9.99 -5.74 -8.79
CA ALA A 49 11.23 -5.38 -8.09
C ALA A 49 11.46 -6.24 -6.83
N GLY A 50 10.42 -6.50 -6.05
CA GLY A 50 10.48 -7.40 -4.89
C GLY A 50 10.84 -8.83 -5.28
N THR A 51 10.23 -9.36 -6.35
CA THR A 51 10.53 -10.70 -6.86
C THR A 51 11.94 -10.77 -7.44
N ALA A 52 12.38 -9.76 -8.18
CA ALA A 52 13.72 -9.72 -8.76
C ALA A 52 14.82 -9.65 -7.68
N SER A 53 14.57 -8.93 -6.58
CA SER A 53 15.54 -8.79 -5.49
C SER A 53 15.62 -10.00 -4.56
N ILE A 54 14.57 -10.83 -4.48
CA ILE A 54 14.53 -11.94 -3.51
C ILE A 54 15.59 -13.01 -3.79
N GLU A 55 15.87 -13.31 -5.06
CA GLU A 55 16.89 -14.32 -5.42
C GLU A 55 18.30 -13.87 -5.01
N TYR A 56 18.64 -12.60 -5.28
CA TYR A 56 19.90 -12.01 -4.84
C TYR A 56 20.04 -12.01 -3.32
N MET A 57 18.96 -11.69 -2.59
CA MET A 57 18.94 -11.73 -1.13
C MET A 57 19.12 -13.15 -0.58
N ILE A 58 18.46 -14.14 -1.18
CA ILE A 58 18.54 -15.54 -0.76
C ILE A 58 19.96 -16.07 -0.97
N MET A 59 20.62 -15.72 -2.08
CA MET A 59 22.00 -16.13 -2.35
C MET A 59 23.01 -15.46 -1.42
N GLY A 60 22.79 -14.20 -1.03
CA GLY A 60 23.72 -13.43 -0.18
C GLY A 60 23.60 -13.71 1.33
N MET A 61 22.37 -13.76 1.87
CA MET A 61 22.11 -13.82 3.32
C MET A 61 21.43 -15.14 3.77
N GLY A 62 21.08 -16.02 2.83
CA GLY A 62 20.34 -17.23 3.11
C GLY A 62 18.83 -16.99 3.30
N ARG A 63 18.08 -18.10 3.29
CA ARG A 63 16.60 -18.07 3.27
C ARG A 63 16.00 -17.45 4.55
N GLY A 64 16.54 -17.78 5.73
CA GLY A 64 16.02 -17.31 7.02
C GLY A 64 16.05 -15.79 7.15
N TRP A 65 17.23 -15.18 6.97
CA TRP A 65 17.42 -13.74 7.09
C TRP A 65 16.69 -12.93 6.01
N SER A 66 16.53 -13.49 4.81
CA SER A 66 15.77 -12.85 3.73
C SER A 66 14.31 -12.61 4.12
N PHE A 67 13.65 -13.62 4.71
CA PHE A 67 12.26 -13.48 5.17
C PHE A 67 12.14 -12.59 6.41
N THR A 68 13.13 -12.61 7.32
CA THR A 68 13.16 -11.69 8.46
C THR A 68 13.28 -10.24 8.01
N PHE A 69 14.13 -9.95 7.02
CA PHE A 69 14.24 -8.61 6.44
C PHE A 69 12.93 -8.16 5.79
N LEU A 70 12.28 -9.02 5.00
CA LEU A 70 10.95 -8.71 4.42
C LEU A 70 9.91 -8.44 5.51
N ALA A 71 9.88 -9.24 6.57
CA ALA A 71 8.96 -9.03 7.69
C ALA A 71 9.24 -7.70 8.40
N LEU A 72 10.51 -7.34 8.57
CA LEU A 72 10.92 -6.09 9.20
C LEU A 72 10.60 -4.89 8.32
N LEU A 73 10.78 -5.00 6.99
CA LEU A 73 10.38 -3.99 6.02
C LEU A 73 8.86 -3.76 6.07
N CYS A 74 8.06 -4.82 6.08
CA CYS A 74 6.61 -4.72 6.26
C CYS A 74 6.24 -4.09 7.60
N ALA A 75 6.95 -4.43 8.69
CA ALA A 75 6.72 -3.84 10.01
C ALA A 75 7.04 -2.35 10.04
N VAL A 76 8.12 -1.90 9.38
CA VAL A 76 8.51 -0.48 9.26
C VAL A 76 7.57 0.31 8.36
N LEU A 77 6.97 -0.32 7.35
CA LEU A 77 5.98 0.30 6.47
C LEU A 77 4.58 0.36 7.11
N SER A 78 4.28 -0.52 8.06
CA SER A 78 2.98 -0.56 8.76
C SER A 78 2.53 0.75 9.45
N PRO A 79 3.40 1.56 10.07
CA PRO A 79 3.00 2.80 10.73
C PRO A 79 2.58 3.88 9.73
N ALA A 80 3.04 3.81 8.48
CA ALA A 80 2.65 4.76 7.44
C ALA A 80 1.14 4.73 7.19
N LEU A 81 0.51 3.55 7.27
CA LEU A 81 -0.94 3.42 7.19
C LEU A 81 -1.63 4.06 8.40
N TRP A 82 -1.05 3.92 9.59
CA TRP A 82 -1.59 4.52 10.81
C TRP A 82 -1.55 6.06 10.76
N VAL A 83 -0.47 6.62 10.22
CA VAL A 83 -0.34 8.07 9.95
C VAL A 83 -1.43 8.54 8.98
N ILE A 84 -1.67 7.80 7.88
CA ILE A 84 -2.72 8.15 6.90
C ILE A 84 -4.12 8.09 7.54
N VAL A 85 -4.40 7.10 8.40
CA VAL A 85 -5.69 7.02 9.11
C VAL A 85 -5.87 8.20 10.07
N ARG A 86 -4.80 8.60 10.78
CA ARG A 86 -4.87 9.64 11.81
C ARG A 86 -4.92 11.06 11.24
N TYR A 87 -4.16 11.34 10.19
CA TYR A 87 -4.00 12.68 9.59
C TYR A 87 -4.74 12.84 8.25
N GLY A 88 -5.13 11.74 7.60
CA GLY A 88 -5.87 11.77 6.34
C GLY A 88 -7.17 12.59 6.38
N PRO A 89 -8.01 12.51 7.44
CA PRO A 89 -9.22 13.34 7.55
C PRO A 89 -8.90 14.84 7.61
N GLU A 90 -7.80 15.21 8.27
CA GLU A 90 -7.36 16.59 8.44
C GLU A 90 -6.84 17.15 7.11
N TRP A 91 -6.03 16.39 6.38
CA TRP A 91 -5.56 16.75 5.04
C TRP A 91 -6.68 16.86 4.01
N ARG A 92 -7.73 16.05 4.12
CA ARG A 92 -8.91 16.16 3.25
C ARG A 92 -9.70 17.45 3.52
N ARG A 93 -9.93 17.79 4.80
CA ARG A 93 -10.57 19.05 5.20
C ARG A 93 -9.78 20.26 4.71
N GLU A 94 -8.46 20.22 4.81
CA GLU A 94 -7.60 21.32 4.34
C GLU A 94 -7.64 21.45 2.81
N LYS A 95 -7.69 20.33 2.08
CA LYS A 95 -7.83 20.34 0.62
C LYS A 95 -9.18 20.92 0.18
N GLU A 96 -10.28 20.57 0.86
CA GLU A 96 -11.60 21.14 0.59
C GLU A 96 -11.68 22.63 0.92
N ALA A 97 -11.05 23.07 2.02
CA ALA A 97 -10.97 24.48 2.38
C ALA A 97 -10.21 25.30 1.33
N ARG A 98 -9.08 24.77 0.81
CA ARG A 98 -8.32 25.40 -0.29
C ARG A 98 -9.10 25.49 -1.59
N VAL A 99 -9.87 24.46 -1.94
CA VAL A 99 -10.73 24.47 -3.15
C VAL A 99 -11.88 25.47 -3.01
N THR A 100 -12.42 25.65 -1.80
CA THR A 100 -13.50 26.60 -1.53
C THR A 100 -13.01 28.04 -1.49
N ALA A 101 -11.81 28.29 -0.95
CA ALA A 101 -11.19 29.62 -0.90
C ALA A 101 -10.65 30.10 -2.27
N ALA A 102 -10.45 29.19 -3.23
CA ALA A 102 -10.02 29.52 -4.59
C ALA A 102 -11.20 29.72 -5.57
N LYS A 103 -12.44 29.55 -5.11
CA LYS A 103 -13.66 29.93 -5.83
C LYS A 103 -14.08 31.33 -5.44
#